data_AF-A0A183DJM5-F1
#
_entry.id   AF-A0A183DJM5-F1
#
_cell.length_a   1.000
_cell.length_b   1.000
_cell.length_c   1.000
_cell.angle_alpha   90.00
_cell.angle_beta   90.00
_cell.angle_gamma   90.00
#
_symmetry.space_group_name_H-M   'P 1'
#
loop_
_entity.id
_entity.type
_entity.pdbx_description
1 polymer ?
#
loop_
_entity_poly.entity_id
_entity_poly.type
_entity_poly.pdbx_seq_one_letter_code
_entity_poly.pdbx_strand_id
1 'polypeptide(L)' 'MDGGVLFVNKSDGRPTGDAFVMFEDEETGQKALTKHKHIIGTRYIELFRFLHLSYRILGSKKTGHYKKVEKLICFRIK' A
#
# COMPACT_ATOMS: atom_id res chain seq x y z
N MET A 1 2.79 16.17 1.83
CA MET A 1 3.33 14.86 2.25
C MET A 1 3.12 13.95 1.07
N ASP A 2 4.14 13.98 0.22
CA ASP A 2 4.19 13.30 -1.06
C ASP A 2 4.83 11.94 -0.80
N GLY A 3 4.05 10.88 -0.99
CA GLY A 3 4.47 9.49 -0.77
C GLY A 3 4.54 9.02 0.70
N GLY A 4 4.54 7.69 0.91
CA GLY A 4 4.76 7.08 2.23
C GLY A 4 4.68 5.55 2.23
N VAL A 5 5.33 4.91 3.21
CA VAL A 5 5.31 3.46 3.42
C VAL A 5 4.86 3.15 4.84
N LEU A 6 3.89 2.27 5.00
CA LEU A 6 3.40 1.76 6.28
C LEU A 6 3.59 0.25 6.33
N PHE A 7 4.47 -0.22 7.22
CA PHE A 7 4.61 -1.65 7.49
C PHE A 7 3.54 -2.10 8.47
N VAL A 8 2.93 -3.25 8.19
CA VAL A 8 1.93 -3.85 9.08
C VAL A 8 2.65 -4.82 10.00
N ASN A 9 2.57 -4.55 11.29
CA ASN A 9 3.12 -5.40 12.32
C ASN A 9 1.97 -6.01 13.13
N LYS A 10 2.22 -7.20 13.68
CA LYS A 10 1.35 -7.82 14.67
C LYS A 10 1.45 -7.04 15.99
N SER A 11 0.54 -7.33 16.92
CA SER A 11 0.56 -6.73 18.27
C SER A 11 1.85 -7.03 19.05
N ASP A 12 2.55 -8.12 18.73
CA ASP A 12 3.86 -8.48 19.29
C ASP A 12 5.04 -7.78 18.59
N GLY A 13 4.78 -6.87 17.65
CA GLY A 13 5.77 -6.11 16.91
C GLY A 13 6.39 -6.85 15.73
N ARG A 14 6.12 -8.14 15.51
CA ARG A 14 6.65 -8.89 14.37
C ARG A 14 5.99 -8.45 13.06
N PRO A 15 6.72 -8.37 11.94
CA PRO A 15 6.14 -8.01 10.65
C PRO A 15 5.14 -9.08 10.19
N THR A 16 4.02 -8.65 9.60
CA THR A 16 3.07 -9.58 8.97
C THR A 16 3.50 -10.00 7.56
N GLY A 17 4.44 -9.27 6.96
CA GLY A 17 4.78 -9.36 5.55
C GLY A 17 3.93 -8.44 4.66
N ASP A 18 2.98 -7.69 5.24
CA ASP A 18 2.19 -6.70 4.54
C ASP A 18 2.75 -5.28 4.72
N ALA A 19 2.66 -4.47 3.67
CA ALA A 19 2.94 -3.06 3.71
C ALA A 19 1.99 -2.28 2.79
N PHE A 20 1.70 -1.04 3.14
CA PHE A 20 0.97 -0.11 2.29
C PHE A 20 1.91 0.97 1.79
N VAL A 21 1.90 1.19 0.47
CA VAL A 21 2.69 2.23 -0.16
C VAL A 21 1.75 3.23 -0.82
N MET A 22 1.87 4.48 -0.40
CA MET A 22 1.24 5.63 -1.05
C MET A 22 2.22 6.22 -2.04
N PHE A 23 1.80 6.29 -3.30
CA PHE A 23 2.56 6.94 -4.38
C PHE A 23 2.17 8.41 -4.50
N GLU A 24 3.08 9.23 -5.01
CA GLU A 24 2.83 10.65 -5.26
C GLU A 24 1.84 10.85 -6.40
N ASP A 25 1.94 10.02 -7.44
CA ASP A 25 1.12 10.06 -8.63
C ASP A 25 0.51 8.69 -8.96
N GLU A 26 -0.57 8.70 -9.75
CA GLU A 26 -1.29 7.48 -10.12
C GLU A 26 -0.49 6.61 -11.11
N GLU A 27 0.26 7.23 -12.02
CA GLU A 27 1.01 6.52 -13.07
C GLU A 27 2.10 5.63 -12.46
N THR A 28 2.82 6.12 -11.45
CA THR A 28 3.81 5.36 -10.68
C THR A 28 3.14 4.21 -9.94
N GLY A 29 1.95 4.43 -9.38
CA GLY A 29 1.13 3.36 -8.82
C GLY A 29 0.80 2.28 -9.87
N GLN A 30 0.38 2.68 -11.07
CA GLN A 30 0.11 1.72 -12.16
C GLN A 30 1.34 0.92 -12.55
N LYS A 31 2.47 1.58 -12.71
CA LYS A 31 3.75 0.92 -13.02
C LYS A 31 4.15 -0.05 -11.92
N ALA A 32 3.94 0.30 -10.65
CA ALA A 32 4.23 -0.59 -9.52
C ALA A 32 3.42 -1.89 -9.61
N LEU A 33 2.12 -1.84 -9.96
CA LEU A 33 1.28 -3.03 -10.09
C LEU A 33 1.77 -4.03 -11.15
N THR A 34 2.48 -3.55 -12.19
CA THR A 34 3.09 -4.45 -13.20
C THR A 34 4.17 -5.37 -12.62
N LYS A 35 4.66 -5.08 -11.40
CA LYS A 35 5.62 -5.91 -10.67
C LYS A 35 4.96 -6.97 -9.79
N HIS A 36 3.67 -7.24 -9.96
CA HIS A 36 3.00 -8.34 -9.27
C HIS A 36 3.72 -9.68 -9.57
N LYS A 37 3.97 -10.48 -8.52
CA LYS A 37 4.77 -11.72 -8.52
C LYS A 37 6.26 -11.57 -8.81
N HIS A 38 6.79 -10.34 -8.81
CA HIS A 38 8.23 -10.15 -8.94
C HIS A 38 8.96 -10.68 -7.69
N ILE A 39 10.23 -11.07 -7.86
CA ILE A 39 11.04 -11.62 -6.77
C ILE A 39 11.89 -10.49 -6.18
N ILE A 40 11.87 -10.36 -4.85
CA ILE A 40 12.78 -9.53 -4.07
C ILE A 40 13.58 -10.45 -3.14
N GLY A 41 14.89 -10.53 -3.36
CA GLY A 41 15.73 -11.52 -2.69
C GLY A 41 15.32 -12.94 -3.07
N THR A 42 14.77 -13.69 -2.13
CA THR A 42 14.30 -15.08 -2.33
C THR A 42 12.78 -15.24 -2.29
N ARG A 43 12.05 -14.13 -2.15
CA ARG A 43 10.61 -14.10 -1.87
C ARG A 43 9.89 -13.38 -3.00
N TYR A 44 8.72 -13.85 -3.39
CA TYR A 44 7.91 -13.13 -4.37
C TYR A 44 6.95 -12.16 -3.67
N ILE A 45 6.59 -11.10 -4.37
CA ILE A 45 5.64 -10.10 -3.88
C ILE A 45 4.29 -10.22 -4.56
N GLU A 46 3.22 -10.07 -3.79
CA GLU A 46 1.88 -9.87 -4.32
C GLU A 46 1.50 -8.39 -4.13
N LEU A 47 1.07 -7.77 -5.23
CA LEU A 47 0.64 -6.37 -5.26
C LEU A 47 -0.85 -6.27 -5.54
N PHE A 48 -1.54 -5.42 -4.78
CA PHE A 48 -2.99 -5.21 -4.90
C PHE A 48 -3.32 -3.72 -4.86
N ARG A 49 -4.22 -3.28 -5.74
CA ARG A 49 -4.82 -1.94 -5.61
C ARG A 49 -5.68 -1.90 -4.36
N PHE A 50 -5.48 -0.88 -3.53
CA PHE A 50 -6.33 -0.66 -2.38
C PHE A 50 -7.50 0.24 -2.78
N LEU A 51 -8.73 -0.24 -2.60
CA LEU A 51 -9.91 0.55 -2.94
C LEU A 51 -10.17 1.63 -1.87
N HIS A 52 -10.65 2.79 -2.32
CA HIS A 52 -11.03 3.93 -1.46
C HIS A 52 -11.94 3.54 -0.29
N LEU A 53 -12.87 2.61 -0.50
CA LEU A 53 -13.81 2.18 0.54
C LEU A 53 -13.10 1.54 1.74
N SER A 54 -12.02 0.80 1.50
CA SER A 54 -11.20 0.16 2.53
C SER A 54 -10.32 1.17 3.28
N TYR A 55 -9.88 2.25 2.63
CA TYR A 55 -9.08 3.30 3.26
C TYR A 55 -9.87 4.08 4.33
N ARG A 56 -11.17 4.28 4.11
CA ARG A 56 -12.04 4.93 5.09
C ARG A 56 -12.19 4.13 6.40
N ILE A 57 -11.96 2.81 6.35
CA ILE A 57 -11.95 1.93 7.52
C ILE A 57 -10.63 2.10 8.31
N LEU A 58 -9.53 2.46 7.65
CA LEU A 58 -8.20 2.64 8.25
C LEU A 58 -7.98 4.03 8.88
N GLY A 59 -8.86 5.01 8.64
CA GLY A 59 -8.64 6.39 9.05
C GLY A 59 -9.86 7.07 9.68
N SER A 60 -9.89 7.16 11.02
CA SER A 60 -10.77 8.08 11.74
C SER A 60 -10.28 9.52 11.60
N LYS A 61 -11.12 10.33 10.92
CA LYS A 61 -11.23 11.81 10.92
C LYS A 61 -9.95 12.65 10.68
N LYS A 62 -9.79 13.18 9.45
CA LYS A 62 -9.36 14.57 9.22
C LYS A 62 -10.10 15.19 8.03
N THR A 63 -10.60 16.40 8.23
CA THR A 63 -11.25 17.28 7.28
C THR A 63 -10.28 17.73 6.19
N GLY A 64 -10.67 17.61 4.91
CA GLY A 64 -9.95 18.20 3.78
C GLY A 64 -9.83 17.25 2.58
N HIS A 65 -10.40 17.67 1.44
CA HIS A 65 -10.15 17.17 0.09
C HIS A 65 -9.62 15.73 -0.02
N TYR A 66 -10.52 14.75 -0.02
CA TYR A 66 -10.19 13.38 -0.38
C TYR A 66 -9.70 13.34 -1.83
N LYS A 67 -8.38 13.43 -2.05
CA LYS A 67 -7.78 13.10 -3.33
C LYS A 67 -8.08 11.61 -3.58
N LYS A 68 -8.66 11.31 -4.75
CA LYS A 68 -9.00 9.98 -5.25
C LYS A 68 -7.93 8.95 -4.82
N VAL A 69 -8.34 7.93 -4.06
CA VAL A 69 -7.43 6.94 -3.44
C VAL A 69 -7.09 5.85 -4.47
N GLU A 70 -6.45 6.26 -5.56
CA GLU A 70 -5.90 5.35 -6.58
C GLU A 70 -4.40 5.12 -6.39
N LYS A 71 -3.81 5.82 -5.41
CA LYS A 71 -2.37 5.88 -5.19
C LYS A 71 -1.87 4.93 -4.09
N LEU A 72 -2.76 4.13 -3.50
CA LEU A 72 -2.42 3.22 -2.41
C LEU A 72 -2.38 1.78 -2.89
N ILE A 73 -1.24 1.12 -2.69
CA ILE A 73 -1.02 -0.28 -3.06
C ILE A 73 -0.60 -1.07 -1.83
N CYS A 74 -1.21 -2.25 -1.67
CA CYS A 74 -0.79 -3.22 -0.68
C CYS A 74 0.28 -4.13 -1.29
N PHE A 75 1.38 -4.31 -0.55
CA PHE A 75 2.50 -5.19 -0.85
C PHE A 75 2.47 -6.32 0.15
N ARG A 76 2.50 -7.57 -0.32
CA ARG A 76 2.60 -8.76 0.53
C ARG A 76 3.79 -9.61 0.11
N ILE A 77 4.71 -9.86 1.03
CA ILE A 77 5.88 -10.72 0.83
C ILE A 77 5.49 -12.18 1.17
N LYS A 78 5.81 -13.12 0.29
CA LYS A 78 5.53 -14.56 0.43
C LYS A 78 6.79 -15.38 0.53
#